data_AF-A0A351F604-F1
#
_entry.id   AF-A0A351F604-F1
#
_cell.length_a   1.000
_cell.length_b   1.000
_cell.length_c   1.000
_cell.angle_alpha   90.00
_cell.angle_beta   90.00
_cell.angle_gamma   90.00
#
_symmetry.space_group_name_H-M   'P 1'
#
loop_
_entity.id
_entity.type
_entity.pdbx_description
1 polymer ?
#
loop_
_entity_poly.entity_id
_entity_poly.type
_entity_poly.pdbx_seq_one_letter_code
_entity_poly.pdbx_strand_id
1 'polypeptide(L)' 'ILEKITDESPIILLDDVMSELDDGRQELLLERLGKRQVFITCCDPSQLLRLQKGKAFEMTDGSINEI' A
#
# COMPACT_ATOMS: atom_id res chain seq x y z
N ILE A 1 -8.07 16.45 5.64
CA ILE A 1 -7.48 17.48 6.54
C ILE A 1 -6.10 17.86 6.03
N LEU A 2 -5.17 16.90 5.89
CA LEU A 2 -3.83 17.15 5.31
C LEU A 2 -3.90 17.90 3.98
N GLU A 3 -4.62 17.38 2.98
CA GLU A 3 -4.80 18.02 1.67
C GLU A 3 -5.34 19.46 1.75
N LYS A 4 -6.16 19.78 2.74
CA LYS A 4 -6.69 21.15 2.93
C LYS A 4 -5.66 22.10 3.57
N ILE A 5 -4.69 21.56 4.30
CA ILE A 5 -3.65 22.33 4.99
C ILE A 5 -2.47 22.53 4.05
N THR A 6 -2.11 21.50 3.28
CA THR A 6 -0.96 21.51 2.38
C THR A 6 -1.31 21.98 0.96
N ASP A 7 -2.60 22.02 0.62
CA ASP A 7 -3.10 22.25 -0.75
C ASP A 7 -2.55 21.24 -1.78
N GLU A 8 -2.09 20.09 -1.28
CA GLU A 8 -1.47 19.01 -2.05
C GLU A 8 -2.06 17.65 -1.65
N SER A 9 -2.20 16.75 -2.62
CA SER A 9 -2.65 15.39 -2.32
C SER A 9 -1.57 14.62 -1.58
N PRO A 10 -1.83 14.08 -0.38
CA PRO A 10 -0.80 13.41 0.41
C PRO A 10 -0.45 12.05 -0.18
N ILE A 11 0.82 11.68 -0.03
CA ILE A 11 1.28 10.30 -0.19
C ILE A 11 0.87 9.52 1.07
N ILE A 12 0.25 8.36 0.87
CA ILE A 12 -0.16 7.48 1.97
C ILE A 12 0.90 6.40 2.15
N LEU A 13 1.35 6.20 3.38
CA LEU A 13 2.14 5.04 3.78
C LEU A 13 1.30 4.18 4.73
N LEU A 14 1.04 2.94 4.34
CA LEU A 14 0.35 1.96 5.15
C LEU A 14 1.36 0.94 5.65
N ASP A 15 1.55 0.90 6.96
CA ASP A 15 2.54 0.01 7.59
C ASP A 15 1.88 -1.24 8.16
N ASP A 16 2.14 -2.40 7.55
CA ASP A 16 1.68 -3.75 7.92
C ASP A 16 0.17 -3.90 8.19
N VAL A 17 -0.66 -2.96 7.74
CA VAL A 17 -2.11 -3.00 8.00
C VAL A 17 -2.81 -4.13 7.24
N MET A 18 -2.19 -4.64 6.18
CA MET A 18 -2.82 -5.62 5.29
C MET A 18 -2.84 -7.02 5.90
N SER A 19 -1.85 -7.38 6.72
CA SER A 19 -1.76 -8.68 7.38
C SER A 19 -2.81 -8.85 8.49
N GLU A 20 -3.34 -7.75 9.04
CA GLU A 20 -4.37 -7.71 10.08
C GLU A 20 -5.82 -7.78 9.55
N LEU A 21 -5.98 -7.75 8.23
CA LEU A 21 -7.29 -7.71 7.58
C LEU A 21 -7.60 -9.01 6.87
N ASP A 22 -8.86 -9.44 6.92
CA ASP A 22 -9.36 -10.46 6.01
C ASP A 22 -9.43 -9.93 4.57
N ASP A 23 -9.46 -10.86 3.62
CA ASP A 23 -9.54 -10.62 2.18
C ASP A 23 -10.58 -9.58 1.76
N GLY A 24 -11.77 -9.59 2.35
CA GLY A 24 -12.84 -8.66 2.00
C GLY A 24 -12.55 -7.24 2.49
N ARG A 25 -11.93 -7.11 3.66
CA ARG A 25 -11.49 -5.82 4.21
C ARG A 25 -10.29 -5.24 3.47
N GLN A 26 -9.36 -6.10 3.03
CA GLN A 26 -8.24 -5.69 2.18
C GLN A 26 -8.74 -5.08 0.86
N GLU A 27 -9.67 -5.77 0.17
CA GLU A 27 -10.28 -5.27 -1.08
C GLU A 27 -10.94 -3.90 -0.87
N LEU A 28 -11.76 -3.77 0.18
CA LEU A 28 -12.44 -2.52 0.51
C LEU A 28 -11.46 -1.37 0.82
N LEU A 29 -10.34 -1.67 1.48
CA LEU A 29 -9.29 -0.69 1.76
C LEU A 29 -8.66 -0.22 0.44
N LEU A 30 -8.26 -1.15 -0.43
CA LEU A 30 -7.66 -0.85 -1.73
C LEU A 30 -8.59 -0.01 -2.61
N GLU A 31 -9.89 -0.34 -2.66
CA GLU A 31 -10.89 0.45 -3.39
C GLU A 31 -11.00 1.89 -2.86
N ARG A 32 -10.99 2.09 -1.53
CA ARG A 32 -11.12 3.42 -0.92
C ARG A 32 -9.88 4.30 -1.09
N LEU A 33 -8.70 3.70 -1.23
CA LEU A 33 -7.48 4.43 -1.54
C LEU A 33 -7.58 5.13 -2.91
N GLY A 34 -8.30 4.54 -3.86
CA GLY A 34 -8.65 5.16 -5.13
C GLY A 34 -7.41 5.52 -5.97
N LYS A 35 -7.37 6.76 -6.49
CA LYS A 35 -6.27 7.25 -7.36
C LYS A 35 -5.12 7.93 -6.61
N ARG A 36 -5.00 7.70 -5.29
CA ARG A 36 -3.93 8.32 -4.49
C ARG A 36 -2.62 7.57 -4.68
N GLN A 37 -1.50 8.25 -4.44
CA GLN A 37 -0.21 7.59 -4.35
C GLN A 37 -0.08 6.91 -2.99
N VAL A 38 0.14 5.59 -3.00
CA VAL A 38 0.18 4.77 -1.79
C VAL A 38 1.40 3.86 -1.82
N PHE A 39 2.09 3.78 -0.67
CA PHE A 39 3.05 2.75 -0.35
C PHE A 39 2.45 1.83 0.73
N ILE A 40 2.59 0.53 0.53
CA ILE A 40 2.08 -0.48 1.46
C ILE A 40 3.26 -1.38 1.82
N THR A 41 3.56 -1.50 3.12
CA THR A 41 4.47 -2.53 3.63
C THR A 41 3.64 -3.75 4.04
N CYS A 42 4.17 -4.94 3.75
CA CYS A 42 3.57 -6.19 4.19
C CYS A 42 4.65 -7.28 4.24
N CYS A 43 4.44 -8.29 5.07
CA CYS A 43 5.35 -9.43 5.20
C CYS A 43 4.97 -10.62 4.31
N ASP A 44 3.75 -10.63 3.74
CA ASP A 44 3.25 -11.72 2.89
C ASP A 44 3.12 -11.26 1.43
N PRO A 45 3.95 -11.80 0.50
CA PRO A 45 3.90 -11.48 -0.93
C PRO A 45 2.58 -11.88 -1.61
N SER A 46 1.81 -12.82 -1.05
CA SER A 46 0.53 -13.25 -1.62
C SER A 46 -0.47 -12.09 -1.72
N GLN A 47 -0.31 -11.08 -0.86
CA GLN A 47 -1.10 -9.86 -0.86
C GLN A 47 -0.80 -8.94 -2.05
N LEU A 48 0.40 -9.06 -2.64
CA LEU A 48 0.78 -8.32 -3.86
C LEU A 48 -0.02 -8.79 -5.08
N LEU A 49 -0.49 -10.04 -5.11
CA LEU A 49 -1.26 -10.61 -6.22
C LEU A 49 -2.59 -9.88 -6.45
N ARG A 50 -3.09 -9.19 -5.42
CA ARG A 50 -4.33 -8.40 -5.50
C ARG A 50 -4.12 -7.02 -6.11
N LEU A 51 -2.88 -6.56 -6.23
CA LEU A 51 -2.58 -5.28 -6.85
C LEU A 51 -2.72 -5.39 -8.37
N GLN A 52 -3.79 -4.81 -8.91
CA GLN A 52 -4.02 -4.77 -10.36
C GLN A 52 -3.01 -3.86 -11.10
N LYS A 53 -2.40 -2.90 -10.39
CA LYS A 53 -1.43 -1.93 -10.90
C LYS A 53 -0.48 -1.50 -9.79
N GLY A 54 0.77 -1.22 -10.16
CA GLY A 54 1.77 -0.71 -9.25
C GLY A 54 3.14 -1.30 -9.54
N LYS A 55 4.07 -1.09 -8.59
CA LYS A 55 5.38 -1.73 -8.55
C LYS A 55 5.46 -2.50 -7.25
N ALA A 56 6.08 -3.67 -7.29
CA ALA A 56 6.40 -4.44 -6.10
C ALA A 56 7.89 -4.28 -5.79
N PHE A 57 8.21 -4.21 -4.51
CA PHE A 57 9.58 -4.10 -4.04
C PHE A 57 9.79 -5.09 -2.90
N GLU A 58 10.90 -5.81 -2.97
CA GLU A 58 11.34 -6.72 -1.91
C GLU A 58 12.48 -6.07 -1.13
N MET A 59 12.40 -6.15 0.21
CA MET A 59 13.43 -5.70 1.13
C MET A 59 14.13 -6.92 1.75
N THR A 60 15.42 -7.07 1.49
CA THR A 60 16.25 -8.17 2.01
C THR A 60 17.58 -7.62 2.49
N ASP A 61 17.99 -7.94 3.72
CA ASP A 61 19.26 -7.51 4.33
C ASP A 61 19.53 -5.98 4.23
N GLY A 62 18.48 -5.17 4.40
CA GLY A 62 18.55 -3.71 4.31
C GLY A 62 18.69 -3.16 2.89
N SER A 63 18.55 -4.00 1.86
CA SER A 63 18.58 -3.63 0.45
C SER A 63 17.20 -3.82 -0.19
N ILE A 64 16.80 -2.86 -1.03
CA ILE A 64 15.50 -2.88 -1.73
C ILE A 64 15.69 -3.16 -3.22
N ASN A 65 14.91 -4.08 -3.78
CA ASN A 65 14.90 -4.43 -5.20
C ASN A 65 13.47 -4.44 -5.75
N GLU A 66 13.27 -3.97 -6.98
CA GLU A 66 11.97 -4.09 -7.68
C GLU A 66 11.79 -5.54 -8.18
N ILE A 67 10.59 -6.10 -8.03
CA ILE A 67 10.24 -7.48 -8.41
C ILE A 67 9.03 -7.54 -9.35
#